data_AF-A0A0Q7U398-F1
#
_entry.id   AF-A0A0Q7U398-F1
#
_cell.length_a   1.000
_cell.length_b   1.000
_cell.length_c   1.000
_cell.angle_alpha   90.00
_cell.angle_beta   90.00
_cell.angle_gamma   90.00
#
_symmetry.space_group_name_H-M   'P 1'
#
loop_
_entity.id
_entity.type
_entity.pdbx_description
1 polymer ?
#
loop_
_entity_poly.entity_id
_entity_poly.type
_entity_poly.pdbx_seq_one_letter_code
_entity_poly.pdbx_strand_id
1 'polypeptide(L)'
;MVLLGVAVALNAYNNYNLGSLTQMGPGMFPMMLGIALTFVGLLILGTALVTEHDPAETILPEQREWRGWACILAGPLLFIFLGQYLGMAAGTFGCVFVSALGDRTATVKSSAILAAIVTVFGCLLFAYVLKLAFPIFKWGY
;
A
#
# COMPACT_ATOMS: atom_id res chain seq x y z
N MET A 1 -4.73 -1.85 14.50
CA MET A 1 -3.53 -1.11 14.04
C MET A 1 -2.39 -1.17 15.04
N VAL A 2 -2.60 -0.89 16.34
CA VAL A 2 -1.53 -0.95 17.37
C VAL A 2 -0.78 -2.29 17.39
N LEU A 3 -1.49 -3.41 17.59
CA LEU A 3 -0.85 -4.74 17.67
C LEU A 3 -0.06 -5.10 16.41
N LEU A 4 -0.63 -4.83 15.23
CA LEU A 4 0.04 -5.07 13.95
C LEU A 4 1.27 -4.18 13.77
N GLY A 5 1.18 -2.88 14.12
CA GLY A 5 2.29 -1.94 14.03
C GLY A 5 3.46 -2.35 14.93
N VAL A 6 3.17 -2.74 16.18
CA VAL A 6 4.19 -3.23 17.12
C VAL A 6 4.81 -4.53 16.62
N ALA A 7 4.00 -5.48 16.14
CA ALA A 7 4.51 -6.74 15.59
C ALA A 7 5.45 -6.52 14.39
N VAL A 8 5.09 -5.63 13.46
CA VAL A 8 5.92 -5.28 12.30
C VAL A 8 7.21 -4.57 12.73
N ALA A 9 7.14 -3.64 13.69
CA ALA A 9 8.31 -2.93 14.19
C ALA A 9 9.30 -3.86 14.91
N LEU A 10 8.80 -4.77 15.76
CA LEU A 10 9.63 -5.78 16.43
C LEU A 10 10.22 -6.78 15.45
N ASN A 11 9.45 -7.19 14.43
CA ASN A 11 9.95 -8.08 13.40
C ASN A 11 11.06 -7.42 12.57
N ALA A 12 10.88 -6.15 12.21
CA ALA A 12 11.88 -5.35 11.50
C ALA A 12 13.17 -5.21 12.33
N TYR A 13 13.06 -4.93 13.62
CA TYR A 13 14.21 -4.79 14.53
C TYR A 13 14.97 -6.11 14.72
N ASN A 14 14.27 -7.24 14.82
CA ASN A 14 14.88 -8.54 15.11
C ASN A 14 15.44 -9.25 13.86
N ASN A 15 14.83 -9.07 12.68
CA ASN A 15 15.14 -9.88 11.50
C ASN A 15 15.78 -9.09 10.35
N TYR A 16 15.78 -7.76 10.40
CA TYR A 16 16.31 -6.93 9.32
C TYR A 16 17.36 -5.95 9.82
N ASN A 17 18.41 -5.77 9.02
CA ASN A 17 19.40 -4.73 9.31
C ASN A 17 18.78 -3.36 9.02
N LEU A 18 18.74 -2.49 10.03
CA LEU A 18 18.29 -1.11 9.91
C LEU A 18 19.34 -0.23 9.20
N GLY A 19 20.61 -0.60 9.26
CA GLY A 19 21.69 0.22 8.69
C GLY A 19 21.79 1.57 9.40
N SER A 20 22.11 2.62 8.64
CA SER A 20 22.27 4.01 9.11
C SER A 20 21.22 4.92 8.46
N LEU A 21 20.96 6.10 9.02
CA LEU A 21 20.12 7.12 8.37
C LEU A 21 20.62 7.53 6.98
N THR A 22 21.94 7.46 6.76
CA THR A 22 22.59 7.76 5.48
C THR A 22 22.71 6.54 4.55
N GLN A 23 22.54 5.33 5.08
CA GLN A 23 22.53 4.07 4.34
C GLN A 23 21.41 3.20 4.88
N MET A 24 20.18 3.51 4.45
CA MET A 24 18.99 2.84 4.94
C MET A 24 19.04 1.35 4.58
N GLY A 25 19.08 0.51 5.61
CA GLY A 25 18.93 -0.93 5.45
C GLY A 25 17.49 -1.32 5.12
N PRO A 26 17.24 -2.55 4.64
CA PRO A 26 15.92 -3.01 4.23
C PRO A 26 14.89 -2.99 5.37
N GLY A 27 15.32 -2.99 6.63
CA GLY A 27 14.44 -2.93 7.80
C GLY A 27 13.92 -1.53 8.15
N MET A 28 14.53 -0.46 7.64
CA MET A 28 14.17 0.93 8.02
C MET A 28 12.74 1.27 7.63
N PHE A 29 12.35 0.94 6.40
CA PHE A 29 11.02 1.25 5.90
C PHE A 29 9.92 0.50 6.68
N PRO A 30 9.99 -0.83 6.86
CA PRO A 30 9.05 -1.56 7.71
C PRO A 30 9.01 -1.05 9.16
N MET A 31 10.16 -0.70 9.75
CA MET A 31 10.23 -0.17 11.11
C MET A 31 9.49 1.17 11.25
N MET A 32 9.77 2.14 10.37
CA MET A 32 9.10 3.44 10.38
C MET A 32 7.59 3.29 10.18
N LEU A 33 7.17 2.42 9.25
CA LEU A 33 5.77 2.14 8.99
C LEU A 33 5.10 1.51 10.22
N GLY A 34 5.74 0.53 10.87
CA GLY A 34 5.24 -0.09 12.09
C GLY A 34 5.06 0.91 13.25
N ILE A 35 6.03 1.81 13.43
CA ILE A 35 5.95 2.90 14.43
C ILE A 35 4.79 3.85 14.11
N ALA A 36 4.66 4.29 12.86
CA ALA A 36 3.58 5.18 12.43
C ALA A 36 2.19 4.53 12.62
N LEU A 37 2.03 3.26 12.24
CA LEU A 37 0.79 2.51 12.46
C LEU A 37 0.44 2.35 13.94
N THR A 38 1.46 2.12 14.78
CA THR A 38 1.28 2.03 16.23
C THR A 38 0.80 3.36 16.81
N PHE A 39 1.44 4.46 16.40
CA PHE A 39 1.09 5.81 16.82
C PHE A 39 -0.34 6.19 16.42
N VAL A 40 -0.71 6.00 15.14
CA VAL A 40 -2.09 6.25 14.67
C VAL A 40 -3.09 5.37 15.42
N GLY A 41 -2.76 4.10 15.67
CA GLY A 41 -3.60 3.21 16.44
C GLY A 41 -3.82 3.68 17.89
N LEU A 42 -2.81 4.24 18.53
CA LEU A 42 -2.92 4.82 19.88
C LEU A 42 -3.79 6.08 19.89
N LEU A 43 -3.67 6.93 18.88
CA LEU A 43 -4.55 8.09 18.72
C LEU A 43 -6.02 7.67 18.57
N ILE A 44 -6.30 6.66 17.76
CA ILE A 44 -7.66 6.12 17.58
C ILE A 44 -8.21 5.58 18.90
N LEU A 45 -7.40 4.84 19.68
CA LEU A 45 -7.80 4.39 21.01
C LEU A 45 -8.12 5.56 21.94
N GLY A 46 -7.29 6.61 21.92
CA GLY A 46 -7.53 7.82 22.69
C GLY A 46 -8.85 8.49 22.32
N THR A 47 -9.17 8.62 21.02
CA THR A 47 -10.44 9.18 20.57
C THR A 47 -11.65 8.31 20.92
N ALA A 48 -11.47 6.98 20.92
CA ALA A 48 -12.54 6.04 21.25
C ALA A 48 -12.93 6.11 22.75
N LEU A 49 -11.97 6.42 23.64
CA LEU A 49 -12.24 6.58 25.07
C LEU A 49 -12.95 7.89 25.42
N VAL A 50 -12.89 8.90 24.55
CA VAL A 50 -13.48 10.24 24.75
C VAL A 50 -14.85 10.37 24.08
N THR A 51 -15.14 9.55 23.08
CA THR A 51 -16.38 9.61 22.31
C THR A 51 -17.46 8.72 22.94
N GLU A 52 -18.62 9.28 23.30
CA GLU A 52 -19.79 8.47 23.70
C GLU A 52 -20.30 7.67 22.49
N HIS A 53 -20.48 6.36 22.67
CA HIS A 53 -20.97 5.46 21.64
C HIS A 53 -22.50 5.48 21.58
N ASP A 54 -23.06 5.81 20.42
CA ASP A 54 -24.46 5.53 20.11
C ASP A 54 -24.60 4.02 19.81
N PRO A 55 -25.36 3.24 20.58
CA PRO A 55 -25.51 1.80 20.39
C PRO A 55 -26.19 1.42 19.06
N ALA A 56 -26.71 2.38 18.30
CA ALA A 56 -27.31 2.16 16.98
C ALA A 56 -26.29 2.07 15.82
N GLU A 57 -25.01 2.42 16.02
CA GLU A 57 -23.98 2.24 14.99
C GLU A 57 -23.64 0.75 14.83
N THR A 58 -24.20 0.14 13.80
CA THR A 58 -23.84 -1.21 13.40
C THR A 58 -22.41 -1.21 12.85
N ILE A 59 -21.47 -1.66 13.68
CA ILE A 59 -20.02 -1.70 13.41
C ILE A 59 -19.68 -2.60 12.20
N LEU A 60 -20.59 -3.48 11.79
CA LEU A 60 -20.38 -4.42 10.70
C LEU A 60 -21.11 -3.96 9.43
N PRO A 61 -20.41 -3.78 8.30
CA PRO A 61 -21.09 -3.51 7.04
C PRO A 61 -22.06 -4.66 6.72
N GLU A 62 -23.31 -4.34 6.36
CA GLU A 62 -24.37 -5.31 6.03
C GLU A 62 -23.98 -6.28 4.89
N GLN A 63 -22.93 -5.98 4.12
CA GLN A 63 -22.52 -6.76 2.97
C GLN A 63 -21.04 -7.15 3.04
N ARG A 64 -20.74 -8.44 2.89
CA ARG A 64 -19.36 -8.97 2.82
C ARG A 64 -18.65 -8.46 1.58
N GLU A 65 -17.67 -7.59 1.77
CA GLU A 65 -16.82 -6.97 0.75
C GLU A 65 -15.76 -7.92 0.16
N TRP A 66 -16.08 -9.20 -0.06
CA TRP A 66 -15.11 -10.22 -0.48
C TRP A 66 -14.37 -9.87 -1.79
N ARG A 67 -15.08 -9.18 -2.70
CA ARG A 67 -14.51 -8.69 -3.96
C ARG A 67 -13.43 -7.63 -3.73
N GLY A 68 -13.69 -6.66 -2.85
CA GLY A 68 -12.73 -5.61 -2.51
C GLY A 68 -11.47 -6.20 -1.86
N TRP A 69 -11.66 -7.12 -0.92
CA TRP A 69 -10.54 -7.84 -0.26
C TRP A 69 -9.67 -8.60 -1.25
N ALA A 70 -10.29 -9.37 -2.15
CA ALA A 70 -9.55 -10.10 -3.19
C ALA A 70 -8.79 -9.16 -4.14
N CYS A 71 -9.41 -8.06 -4.58
CA CYS A 71 -8.79 -7.06 -5.45
C CYS A 71 -7.61 -6.33 -4.79
N ILE A 72 -7.71 -5.97 -3.50
CA ILE A 72 -6.63 -5.30 -2.76
C ILE A 72 -5.44 -6.24 -2.61
N LEU A 73 -5.65 -7.52 -2.33
CA LEU A 73 -4.56 -8.51 -2.24
C LEU A 73 -3.97 -8.85 -3.61
N ALA A 74 -4.80 -8.92 -4.65
CA ALA A 74 -4.36 -9.20 -6.02
C ALA A 74 -3.51 -8.07 -6.61
N GLY A 75 -3.72 -6.82 -6.21
CA GLY A 75 -2.99 -5.65 -6.70
C GLY A 75 -1.46 -5.78 -6.53
N PRO A 76 -0.94 -5.91 -5.30
CA PRO A 76 0.49 -6.10 -5.05
C PRO A 76 1.06 -7.38 -5.67
N LEU A 77 0.28 -8.47 -5.75
CA LEU A 77 0.72 -9.70 -6.43
C LEU A 77 0.93 -9.45 -7.93
N LEU A 78 0.01 -8.74 -8.58
CA LEU A 78 0.19 -8.29 -9.96
C LEU A 78 1.33 -7.30 -10.10
N PHE A 79 1.54 -6.40 -9.14
CA PHE A 79 2.69 -5.50 -9.15
C PHE A 79 4.01 -6.28 -9.19
N ILE A 80 4.16 -7.30 -8.35
CA ILE A 80 5.38 -8.12 -8.29
C ILE A 80 5.57 -8.85 -9.62
N PHE A 81 4.51 -9.48 -10.14
CA PHE A 81 4.57 -10.22 -11.40
C PHE A 81 4.86 -9.30 -12.59
N LEU A 82 4.02 -8.31 -12.86
CA LEU A 82 4.18 -7.39 -14.00
C LEU A 82 5.43 -6.51 -13.84
N GLY A 83 5.77 -6.11 -12.62
CA GLY A 83 6.98 -5.35 -12.32
C GLY A 83 8.25 -6.13 -12.68
N GLN A 84 8.27 -7.44 -12.46
CA GLN A 84 9.39 -8.30 -12.83
C GLN A 84 9.52 -8.49 -14.35
N TYR A 85 8.39 -8.68 -15.06
CA TYR A 85 8.41 -9.01 -16.49
C TYR A 85 8.38 -7.80 -17.45
N LEU A 86 7.54 -6.81 -17.16
CA LEU A 86 7.23 -5.67 -18.05
C LEU A 86 7.81 -4.35 -17.54
N GLY A 87 8.26 -4.30 -16.28
CA GLY A 87 8.84 -3.12 -15.65
C GLY A 87 7.85 -2.33 -14.79
N MET A 88 8.34 -1.22 -14.22
CA MET A 88 7.60 -0.44 -13.20
C MET A 88 6.27 0.11 -13.72
N ALA A 89 6.21 0.55 -14.98
CA ALA A 89 5.01 1.17 -15.54
C ALA A 89 3.83 0.18 -15.58
N ALA A 90 4.06 -1.01 -16.13
CA ALA A 90 3.04 -2.06 -16.22
C ALA A 90 2.67 -2.61 -14.82
N GLY A 91 3.64 -2.77 -13.92
CA GLY A 91 3.41 -3.18 -12.54
C GLY A 91 2.49 -2.20 -11.80
N THR A 92 2.81 -0.91 -11.87
CA THR A 92 2.04 0.15 -11.20
C THR A 92 0.63 0.23 -11.77
N PHE A 93 0.49 0.18 -13.09
CA PHE A 93 -0.82 0.20 -13.75
C PHE A 93 -1.69 -0.98 -13.32
N GLY A 94 -1.14 -2.22 -13.38
CA GLY A 94 -1.86 -3.43 -12.99
C GLY A 94 -2.28 -3.42 -11.52
N CYS A 95 -1.39 -2.99 -10.63
CA CYS A 95 -1.67 -2.87 -9.21
C CYS A 95 -2.83 -1.91 -8.94
N VAL A 96 -2.73 -0.68 -9.43
CA VAL A 96 -3.73 0.37 -9.18
C VAL A 96 -5.06 0.01 -9.85
N PHE A 97 -5.02 -0.50 -11.08
CA PHE A 97 -6.23 -0.88 -11.82
C PHE A 97 -7.02 -1.98 -11.11
N VAL A 98 -6.35 -3.04 -10.66
CA VAL A 98 -7.02 -4.16 -9.99
C VAL A 98 -7.48 -3.79 -8.59
N SER A 99 -6.70 -3.02 -7.83
CA SER A 99 -7.15 -2.50 -6.54
C SER A 99 -8.35 -1.57 -6.68
N ALA A 100 -8.36 -0.68 -7.69
CA ALA A 100 -9.47 0.23 -7.95
C ALA A 100 -10.75 -0.49 -8.42
N LEU A 101 -10.64 -1.66 -9.04
CA LEU A 101 -11.81 -2.47 -9.43
C LEU A 101 -12.46 -3.19 -8.22
N GLY A 102 -11.78 -3.20 -7.07
CA GLY A 102 -12.32 -3.71 -5.82
C GLY A 102 -13.44 -2.84 -5.24
N ASP A 103 -13.47 -1.56 -5.61
CA ASP A 103 -14.54 -0.64 -5.23
C ASP A 103 -15.81 -0.93 -6.05
N ARG A 104 -16.96 -0.96 -5.37
CA ARG A 104 -18.26 -1.30 -5.95
C ARG A 104 -18.82 -0.18 -6.81
N THR A 105 -18.39 1.05 -6.57
CA THR A 105 -18.82 2.24 -7.32
C THR A 105 -17.90 2.52 -8.51
N ALA A 106 -16.71 1.91 -8.53
CA ALA A 106 -15.74 2.15 -9.58
C ALA A 106 -16.16 1.50 -10.90
N THR A 107 -16.26 2.32 -11.94
CA THR A 107 -16.44 1.85 -13.32
C THR A 107 -15.08 1.54 -13.92
N VAL A 108 -15.00 0.52 -14.79
CA VAL A 108 -13.76 0.13 -15.52
C VAL A 108 -13.06 1.34 -16.16
N LYS A 109 -13.82 2.28 -16.73
CA LYS A 109 -13.28 3.53 -17.29
C LYS A 109 -12.62 4.42 -16.23
N SER A 110 -13.27 4.61 -15.08
CA SER A 110 -12.74 5.42 -13.98
C SER A 110 -11.46 4.80 -13.40
N SER A 111 -11.47 3.48 -13.18
CA SER A 111 -10.31 2.73 -12.67
C SER A 111 -9.14 2.78 -13.65
N ALA A 112 -9.40 2.69 -14.96
CA ALA A 112 -8.36 2.80 -16.01
C ALA A 112 -7.75 4.20 -16.06
N ILE A 113 -8.57 5.26 -15.98
CA ILE A 113 -8.09 6.65 -15.96
C ILE A 113 -7.24 6.90 -14.70
N LEU A 114 -7.72 6.46 -13.53
CA LEU A 114 -6.99 6.58 -12.28
C LEU A 114 -5.65 5.86 -12.33
N ALA A 115 -5.64 4.61 -12.80
CA ALA A 115 -4.42 3.82 -12.94
C ALA A 115 -3.45 4.47 -13.94
N ALA A 116 -3.93 5.01 -15.05
CA ALA A 116 -3.11 5.70 -16.04
C ALA A 116 -2.44 6.95 -15.44
N ILE A 117 -3.21 7.81 -14.75
CA ILE A 117 -2.69 9.04 -14.13
C ILE A 117 -1.65 8.70 -13.07
N VAL A 118 -1.94 7.75 -12.17
CA VAL A 118 -1.00 7.34 -11.11
C VAL A 118 0.26 6.74 -11.71
N THR A 119 0.14 5.94 -12.76
CA THR A 119 1.29 5.35 -13.45
C THR A 119 2.16 6.41 -14.10
N VAL A 120 1.57 7.34 -14.85
CA VAL A 120 2.33 8.43 -15.50
C VAL A 120 3.03 9.29 -14.46
N PHE A 121 2.31 9.70 -13.41
CA PHE A 121 2.89 10.49 -12.34
C PHE A 121 4.01 9.74 -11.62
N GLY A 122 3.82 8.46 -11.29
CA GLY A 122 4.83 7.61 -10.69
C GLY A 122 6.07 7.49 -11.56
N CYS A 123 5.90 7.15 -12.85
CA CYS A 123 7.01 7.07 -13.79
C CYS A 123 7.79 8.40 -13.90
N LEU A 124 7.09 9.54 -13.96
CA LEU A 124 7.72 10.86 -13.99
C LEU A 124 8.50 11.16 -12.70
N LEU A 125 7.89 10.89 -11.54
CA LEU A 125 8.52 11.09 -10.23
C LEU A 125 9.81 10.25 -10.11
N PHE A 126 9.74 8.97 -10.45
CA PHE A 126 10.89 8.06 -10.33
C PHE A 126 11.99 8.37 -11.36
N ALA A 127 11.61 8.67 -12.60
CA ALA A 127 12.56 8.95 -13.67
C ALA A 127 13.24 10.32 -13.53
N TYR A 128 12.45 11.38 -13.27
CA TYR A 128 12.95 12.75 -13.33
C TYR A 128 13.29 13.34 -11.94
N VAL A 129 12.44 13.11 -10.93
CA VAL A 129 12.60 13.74 -9.62
C VAL A 129 13.61 12.99 -8.77
N LEU A 130 13.44 11.66 -8.67
CA LEU A 130 14.27 10.81 -7.82
C LEU A 130 15.50 10.25 -8.54
N LYS A 131 15.55 10.32 -9.88
CA LYS A 131 16.61 9.76 -10.74
C LYS A 131 17.00 8.33 -10.35
N LEU A 132 16.02 7.53 -9.93
CA LEU A 132 16.26 6.13 -9.60
C LEU A 132 16.36 5.32 -10.89
N ALA A 133 17.41 4.50 -11.02
CA ALA A 133 17.63 3.62 -12.15
C ALA A 133 16.70 2.38 -12.09
N PHE A 134 15.39 2.63 -12.00
CA PHE A 134 14.42 1.56 -12.15
C PHE A 134 14.10 1.35 -13.63
N PRO A 135 14.07 0.09 -14.09
CA PRO A 135 13.65 -0.22 -15.45
C PRO A 135 12.17 0.14 -15.64
N ILE A 136 11.92 1.26 -16.31
CA ILE A 136 10.56 1.75 -16.62
C ILE A 136 9.86 0.76 -17.55
N PHE A 137 10.61 0.21 -18.49
CA PHE A 137 10.19 -0.85 -19.42
C PHE A 137 11.24 -1.95 -19.43
N LYS A 138 10.83 -3.18 -19.13
CA LYS A 138 11.64 -4.39 -19.33
C LYS A 138 10.94 -5.22 -20.40
N TRP A 139 11.64 -5.53 -21.48
CA TRP A 139 11.15 -6.43 -22.52
C TRP A 139 12.17 -7.56 -22.66
N GLY A 140 11.91 -8.69 -22.02
CA GLY A 140 12.83 -9.84 -22.03
C GLY A 140 13.86 -9.82 -20.91
N TYR A 141 14.39 -11.02 -20.62
CA TYR A 141 15.31 -11.35 -19.52
C TYR A 141 16.62 -10.56 -19.56
#